data_AF-A0A3A8GKK3-F1
#
_entry.id   AF-A0A3A8GKK3-F1
#
_cell.length_a   1.000
_cell.length_b   1.000
_cell.length_c   1.000
_cell.angle_alpha   90.00
_cell.angle_beta   90.00
_cell.angle_gamma   90.00
#
_symmetry.space_group_name_H-M   'P 1'
#
loop_
_entity.id
_entity.type
_entity.pdbx_description
1 polymer ?
#
loop_
_entity_poly.entity_id
_entity_poly.type
_entity_poly.pdbx_seq_one_letter_code
_entity_poly.pdbx_strand_id
1 'polypeptide(L)'
;MFRRLTNALRRLWLRPSESSLSDRQQSLPGGTEPTVATPRRSRASVAEEASPPVRTSRPRRPAVRIVAHGAAPHVSNRKTSRRASATTPRFYDLHDDFRAPNRWEPGDPLDLEDKEVGDVWMFTAGRPVNPPGPLHIPNEQRAAPLDFSLAGAGLTPVVHPRVAAVFARLAPEDVQLIPVHIEGQPEPYFLVVATRLIRCVDEAACLEVLRYGPGDGVPARVGQYRSVRGLRIDPTQVGRARVFRPWGWPVTLVVSEVVKEALEKEGVTGARFTPITDTRH
;
A
#
# COMPACT_ATOMS: atom_id res chain seq x y z
N MET A 1 16.97 20.87 4.04
CA MET A 1 15.82 20.83 3.11
C MET A 1 14.73 19.84 3.49
N PHE A 2 15.03 18.64 4.03
CA PHE A 2 14.02 17.69 4.55
C PHE A 2 13.03 18.27 5.58
N ARG A 3 13.47 19.24 6.42
CA ARG A 3 12.60 19.94 7.39
C ARG A 3 11.47 20.77 6.76
N ARG A 4 11.60 21.23 5.51
CA ARG A 4 10.56 22.03 4.84
C ARG A 4 9.47 21.12 4.25
N LEU A 5 9.84 19.97 3.69
CA LEU A 5 8.91 18.95 3.21
C LEU A 5 8.08 18.37 4.36
N THR A 6 8.71 18.05 5.50
CA THR A 6 7.99 17.56 6.69
C THR A 6 7.03 18.59 7.27
N ASN A 7 7.35 19.89 7.18
CA ASN A 7 6.47 20.95 7.72
C ASN A 7 5.32 21.32 6.78
N ALA A 8 5.51 21.25 5.46
CA ALA A 8 4.43 21.41 4.48
C ALA A 8 3.44 20.23 4.59
N LEU A 9 3.98 19.00 4.67
CA LEU A 9 3.19 17.80 4.97
C LEU A 9 2.46 17.94 6.31
N ARG A 10 3.11 18.44 7.37
CA ARG A 10 2.47 18.68 8.69
C ARG A 10 1.28 19.63 8.62
N ARG A 11 1.35 20.70 7.83
CA ARG A 11 0.26 21.71 7.73
C ARG A 11 -0.92 21.20 6.93
N LEU A 12 -0.67 20.45 5.85
CA LEU A 12 -1.72 19.78 5.06
C LEU A 12 -2.39 18.65 5.87
N TRP A 13 -1.62 17.95 6.72
CA TRP A 13 -2.13 16.86 7.55
C TRP A 13 -2.93 17.30 8.79
N LEU A 14 -2.77 18.53 9.26
CA LEU A 14 -3.44 19.08 10.45
C LEU A 14 -4.76 19.78 10.12
N ARG A 15 -5.15 19.91 8.85
CA ARG A 15 -6.46 20.48 8.50
C ARG A 15 -7.56 19.51 8.92
N PRO A 16 -8.46 19.88 9.84
CA PRO A 16 -9.68 19.11 10.05
C PRO A 16 -10.46 19.10 8.74
N SER A 17 -11.00 17.95 8.35
CA SER A 17 -12.07 17.90 7.36
C SER A 17 -13.29 18.60 7.97
N GLU A 18 -13.47 19.89 7.71
CA GLU A 18 -14.75 20.55 7.94
C GLU A 18 -15.73 20.05 6.88
N SER A 19 -16.30 18.88 7.17
CA SER A 19 -17.51 18.39 6.52
C SER A 19 -18.50 18.09 7.63
N SER A 20 -19.18 19.13 8.12
CA SER A 20 -20.46 18.98 8.82
C SER A 20 -21.20 20.32 8.88
N LEU A 21 -22.15 20.45 7.96
CA LEU A 21 -23.51 20.97 8.17
C LEU A 21 -23.66 22.42 8.67
N SER A 22 -24.02 23.27 7.72
CA SER A 22 -24.74 24.52 7.95
C SER A 22 -26.11 24.21 8.56
N ASP A 23 -26.19 24.41 9.87
CA ASP A 23 -27.42 24.38 10.65
C ASP A 23 -28.26 25.63 10.31
N ARG A 24 -29.27 25.46 9.44
CA ARG A 24 -30.24 26.51 9.12
C ARG A 24 -31.50 26.31 9.97
N GLN A 25 -31.46 27.00 11.09
CA GLN A 25 -32.57 27.46 11.93
C GLN A 25 -33.91 27.61 11.19
N GLN A 26 -34.92 26.84 11.59
CA GLN A 26 -36.34 27.22 11.51
C GLN A 26 -37.13 26.56 12.65
N SER A 27 -38.07 27.33 13.19
CA SER A 27 -38.64 27.23 14.54
C SER A 27 -40.10 26.75 14.56
N LEU A 28 -40.37 25.82 15.50
CA LEU A 28 -41.59 25.61 16.33
C LEU A 28 -42.92 25.11 15.68
N PRO A 29 -43.91 24.58 16.46
CA PRO A 29 -43.86 23.88 17.76
C PRO A 29 -44.78 22.62 17.88
N GLY A 30 -44.62 21.86 18.98
CA GLY A 30 -45.78 21.38 19.76
C GLY A 30 -46.01 19.87 19.92
N GLY A 31 -45.79 19.36 21.15
CA GLY A 31 -46.47 18.21 21.81
C GLY A 31 -46.32 16.82 21.17
N THR A 32 -46.31 15.68 21.84
CA THR A 32 -46.61 15.27 23.21
C THR A 32 -46.06 13.83 23.30
N GLU A 33 -45.20 13.51 24.26
CA GLU A 33 -44.95 12.12 24.68
C GLU A 33 -46.19 11.61 25.46
N PRO A 34 -46.49 10.29 25.60
CA PRO A 34 -45.52 9.35 26.18
C PRO A 34 -45.68 7.83 25.86
N THR A 35 -44.73 7.06 26.43
CA THR A 35 -44.90 5.72 27.06
C THR A 35 -44.50 4.46 26.28
N VAL A 36 -43.26 4.01 26.58
CA VAL A 36 -42.87 2.69 27.14
C VAL A 36 -43.86 1.51 27.01
N ALA A 37 -43.46 0.44 26.31
CA ALA A 37 -43.73 -0.95 26.70
C ALA A 37 -42.88 -1.98 25.91
N THR A 38 -41.90 -2.58 26.58
CA THR A 38 -41.51 -4.00 26.42
C THR A 38 -41.85 -4.66 27.76
N PRO A 39 -42.11 -5.99 27.90
CA PRO A 39 -41.31 -7.07 27.32
C PRO A 39 -42.09 -8.36 26.95
N ARG A 40 -41.42 -9.33 26.31
CA ARG A 40 -41.47 -10.75 26.73
C ARG A 40 -40.48 -11.62 25.93
N ARG A 41 -39.42 -12.02 26.62
CA ARG A 41 -38.61 -13.20 26.29
C ARG A 41 -39.39 -14.44 26.71
N SER A 42 -39.59 -15.38 25.78
CA SER A 42 -39.99 -16.75 26.08
C SER A 42 -38.82 -17.69 25.83
N ARG A 43 -38.60 -18.56 26.80
CA ARG A 43 -37.48 -19.47 27.01
C ARG A 43 -37.99 -20.89 26.71
N ALA A 44 -37.26 -21.64 25.89
CA ALA A 44 -37.24 -23.10 25.83
C ALA A 44 -35.87 -23.46 25.24
N SER A 45 -34.91 -24.07 25.95
CA SER A 45 -34.88 -25.47 26.43
C SER A 45 -35.13 -26.40 25.23
N VAL A 46 -34.17 -27.20 24.76
CA VAL A 46 -33.80 -28.50 25.32
C VAL A 46 -32.41 -28.92 24.79
N ALA A 47 -31.62 -29.53 25.67
CA ALA A 47 -30.33 -30.21 25.42
C ALA A 47 -30.56 -31.73 25.25
N GLU A 48 -29.46 -32.47 25.07
CA GLU A 48 -29.33 -33.93 24.84
C GLU A 48 -29.42 -34.36 23.37
N GLU A 49 -28.56 -35.23 22.83
CA GLU A 49 -27.78 -36.29 23.47
C GLU A 49 -26.58 -36.67 22.59
N ALA A 50 -25.46 -37.05 23.21
CA ALA A 50 -24.28 -37.61 22.55
C ALA A 50 -24.14 -39.09 22.92
N SER A 51 -23.69 -39.93 21.97
CA SER A 51 -23.30 -41.31 22.21
C SER A 51 -22.35 -41.85 21.11
N PRO A 52 -21.55 -42.91 21.39
CA PRO A 52 -20.07 -42.85 21.29
C PRO A 52 -19.46 -43.81 20.22
N PRO A 53 -18.12 -44.00 20.15
CA PRO A 53 -17.41 -44.44 18.93
C PRO A 53 -17.15 -45.96 18.87
N VAL A 54 -16.90 -46.46 17.64
CA VAL A 54 -16.45 -47.84 17.40
C VAL A 54 -15.06 -47.84 16.72
N ARG A 55 -14.09 -48.47 17.40
CA ARG A 55 -12.76 -48.88 16.90
C ARG A 55 -12.81 -50.36 16.51
N THR A 56 -12.32 -50.73 15.33
CA THR A 56 -11.82 -52.07 15.00
C THR A 56 -10.72 -51.92 13.92
N SER A 57 -9.44 -52.08 14.27
CA SER A 57 -8.61 -53.30 14.18
C SER A 57 -7.94 -53.53 12.81
N ARG A 58 -6.63 -53.27 12.77
CA ARG A 58 -5.65 -53.74 11.76
C ARG A 58 -5.45 -55.25 11.83
N PRO A 59 -5.11 -55.92 10.72
CA PRO A 59 -4.31 -57.14 10.75
C PRO A 59 -2.84 -56.92 10.32
N ARG A 60 -1.98 -57.80 10.83
CA ARG A 60 -0.52 -57.87 10.69
C ARG A 60 -0.09 -58.72 9.46
N ARG A 61 0.99 -58.27 8.81
CA ARG A 61 2.15 -58.95 8.13
C ARG A 61 2.01 -60.37 7.53
N PRO A 62 2.84 -60.68 6.52
CA PRO A 62 4.03 -61.48 6.87
C PRO A 62 5.35 -60.92 6.34
N ALA A 63 6.42 -61.37 6.99
CA ALA A 63 7.82 -61.05 6.73
C ALA A 63 8.37 -61.89 5.57
N VAL A 64 9.23 -61.29 4.74
CA VAL A 64 10.13 -62.02 3.86
C VAL A 64 11.56 -61.61 4.18
N ARG A 65 12.35 -62.61 4.55
CA ARG A 65 13.79 -62.55 4.83
C ARG A 65 14.49 -62.81 3.49
N ILE A 66 15.29 -61.86 2.99
CA ILE A 66 16.20 -62.12 1.88
C ILE A 66 17.63 -61.79 2.36
N VAL A 67 18.48 -62.78 2.10
CA VAL A 67 19.86 -62.93 2.53
C VAL A 67 20.77 -62.02 1.70
N ALA A 68 21.76 -61.43 2.36
CA ALA A 68 22.75 -60.53 1.76
C ALA A 68 23.85 -61.28 1.01
N HIS A 69 24.18 -60.83 -0.20
CA HIS A 69 25.45 -61.08 -0.85
C HIS A 69 25.92 -59.85 -1.63
N GLY A 70 27.21 -59.54 -1.51
CA GLY A 70 27.94 -58.70 -2.46
C GLY A 70 28.19 -57.26 -2.00
N ALA A 71 29.36 -57.05 -1.40
CA ALA A 71 29.95 -55.73 -1.22
C ALA A 71 30.35 -55.12 -2.57
N ALA A 72 29.97 -53.86 -2.80
CA ALA A 72 30.50 -53.00 -3.84
C ALA A 72 30.71 -51.58 -3.26
N PRO A 73 31.74 -50.84 -3.70
CA PRO A 73 32.24 -49.68 -2.98
C PRO A 73 31.28 -48.48 -3.06
N HIS A 74 31.15 -47.85 -1.91
CA HIS A 74 30.34 -46.67 -1.64
C HIS A 74 30.90 -45.45 -2.41
N VAL A 75 30.38 -45.17 -3.60
CA VAL A 75 30.57 -43.84 -4.20
C VAL A 75 29.60 -42.90 -3.49
N SER A 76 30.14 -42.08 -2.59
CA SER A 76 29.44 -40.97 -1.96
C SER A 76 28.97 -39.99 -3.03
N ASN A 77 27.77 -40.21 -3.56
CA ASN A 77 27.09 -39.22 -4.36
C ASN A 77 26.52 -38.16 -3.41
N ARG A 78 27.40 -37.29 -2.89
CA ARG A 78 26.99 -36.04 -2.26
C ARG A 78 26.35 -35.21 -3.36
N LYS A 79 25.04 -35.33 -3.47
CA LYS A 79 24.18 -34.36 -4.14
C LYS A 79 24.40 -33.06 -3.39
N THR A 80 25.39 -32.28 -3.83
CA THR A 80 25.56 -30.89 -3.43
C THR A 80 24.34 -30.17 -3.98
N SER A 81 23.26 -30.14 -3.20
CA SER A 81 22.27 -29.11 -3.36
C SER A 81 23.02 -27.81 -3.17
N ARG A 82 23.37 -27.13 -4.27
CA ARG A 82 23.64 -25.71 -4.24
C ARG A 82 22.38 -25.11 -3.66
N ARG A 83 22.36 -24.91 -2.35
CA ARG A 83 21.43 -24.00 -1.70
C ARG A 83 21.77 -22.68 -2.36
N ALA A 84 21.02 -22.31 -3.40
CA ALA A 84 21.08 -20.96 -3.92
C ALA A 84 20.95 -20.08 -2.68
N SER A 85 21.97 -19.26 -2.40
CA SER A 85 21.83 -18.25 -1.36
C SER A 85 20.62 -17.44 -1.80
N ALA A 86 19.49 -17.63 -1.13
CA ALA A 86 18.31 -16.84 -1.40
C ALA A 86 18.69 -15.42 -0.99
N THR A 87 19.09 -14.61 -1.97
CA THR A 87 19.34 -13.19 -1.75
C THR A 87 18.06 -12.60 -1.20
N THR A 88 18.14 -11.95 -0.04
CA THR A 88 17.02 -11.25 0.55
C THR A 88 16.41 -10.31 -0.48
N PRO A 89 15.09 -10.36 -0.73
CA PRO A 89 14.49 -9.50 -1.74
C PRO A 89 14.68 -8.03 -1.37
N ARG A 90 15.03 -7.23 -2.37
CA ARG A 90 15.33 -5.81 -2.21
C ARG A 90 14.15 -4.96 -2.66
N PHE A 91 13.84 -3.94 -1.86
CA PHE A 91 12.78 -2.98 -2.12
C PHE A 91 13.28 -1.55 -1.97
N TYR A 92 12.61 -0.66 -2.71
CA TYR A 92 12.95 0.75 -2.82
C TYR A 92 11.70 1.59 -2.64
N ASP A 93 11.84 2.69 -1.92
CA ASP A 93 10.91 3.81 -2.01
C ASP A 93 11.11 4.49 -3.37
N LEU A 94 10.09 4.41 -4.22
CA LEU A 94 10.00 5.16 -5.47
C LEU A 94 9.33 6.49 -5.17
N HIS A 95 10.12 7.55 -5.23
CA HIS A 95 9.67 8.91 -4.98
C HIS A 95 10.10 9.83 -6.10
N ASP A 96 9.46 10.99 -6.13
CA ASP A 96 9.86 12.10 -6.97
C ASP A 96 11.29 12.60 -6.72
N ASP A 97 12.02 12.95 -7.79
CA ASP A 97 13.32 13.62 -7.68
C ASP A 97 13.19 15.16 -7.63
N PHE A 98 12.88 15.68 -6.44
CA PHE A 98 12.76 17.13 -6.19
C PHE A 98 14.06 17.94 -6.30
N ARG A 99 15.16 17.34 -6.75
CA ARG A 99 16.45 18.04 -6.87
C ARG A 99 16.59 18.80 -8.19
N ALA A 100 15.77 18.47 -9.18
CA ALA A 100 15.81 19.11 -10.49
C ALA A 100 15.27 20.56 -10.38
N PRO A 101 16.03 21.58 -10.81
CA PRO A 101 15.51 22.94 -10.91
C PRO A 101 14.46 23.04 -12.02
N ASN A 102 13.43 23.88 -11.83
CA ASN A 102 12.32 24.07 -12.79
C ASN A 102 11.65 22.76 -13.22
N ARG A 103 11.56 21.83 -12.27
CA ARG A 103 10.94 20.53 -12.46
C ARG A 103 9.44 20.71 -12.74
N TRP A 104 8.91 19.86 -13.61
CA TRP A 104 7.49 19.81 -13.87
C TRP A 104 6.70 19.28 -12.67
N GLU A 105 5.73 20.08 -12.20
CA GLU A 105 4.90 19.83 -11.03
C GLU A 105 3.42 19.80 -11.45
N PRO A 106 2.85 18.60 -11.70
CA PRO A 106 1.43 18.44 -12.00
C PRO A 106 0.56 18.80 -10.79
N GLY A 107 -0.57 19.49 -11.04
CA GLY A 107 -1.56 19.81 -10.02
C GLY A 107 -2.37 18.59 -9.56
N ASP A 108 -3.38 18.82 -8.72
CA ASP A 108 -4.27 17.75 -8.23
C ASP A 108 -5.13 17.15 -9.37
N PRO A 109 -5.44 15.83 -9.33
CA PRO A 109 -6.40 15.24 -10.26
C PRO A 109 -7.82 15.78 -10.03
N LEU A 110 -8.43 16.28 -11.10
CA LEU A 110 -9.77 16.86 -11.12
C LEU A 110 -10.71 16.06 -12.02
N ASP A 111 -12.01 16.16 -11.78
CA ASP A 111 -13.03 15.71 -12.72
C ASP A 111 -13.17 16.69 -13.91
N LEU A 112 -14.13 16.45 -14.80
CA LEU A 112 -14.37 17.30 -15.98
C LEU A 112 -14.99 18.67 -15.64
N GLU A 113 -15.35 18.90 -14.38
CA GLU A 113 -15.98 20.12 -13.88
C GLU A 113 -15.03 20.89 -12.95
N ASP A 114 -13.73 20.60 -13.04
CA ASP A 114 -12.63 21.19 -12.27
C ASP A 114 -12.75 20.98 -10.75
N LYS A 115 -13.38 19.88 -10.31
CA LYS A 115 -13.53 19.55 -8.89
C LYS A 115 -12.56 18.45 -8.47
N GLU A 116 -12.00 18.61 -7.26
CA GLU A 116 -11.21 17.57 -6.61
C GLU A 116 -12.04 16.29 -6.44
N VAL A 117 -11.45 15.15 -6.79
CA VAL A 117 -12.13 13.86 -6.75
C VAL A 117 -11.86 13.14 -5.44
N GLY A 118 -12.91 12.97 -4.65
CA GLY A 118 -12.88 12.19 -3.41
C GLY A 118 -12.04 12.84 -2.32
N ASP A 119 -11.52 12.02 -1.41
CA ASP A 119 -10.58 12.49 -0.39
C ASP A 119 -9.18 12.68 -1.00
N VAL A 120 -8.39 13.64 -0.47
CA VAL A 120 -7.03 13.95 -0.96
C VAL A 120 -6.08 12.74 -1.00
N TRP A 121 -6.37 11.67 -0.24
CA TRP A 121 -5.58 10.44 -0.19
C TRP A 121 -6.18 9.30 -1.03
N MET A 122 -7.26 9.54 -1.78
CA MET A 122 -8.01 8.52 -2.51
C MET A 122 -7.09 7.63 -3.35
N PHE A 123 -6.21 8.22 -4.15
CA PHE A 123 -5.29 7.51 -5.05
C PHE A 123 -4.06 6.91 -4.34
N THR A 124 -3.82 7.27 -3.08
CA THR A 124 -2.70 6.77 -2.28
C THR A 124 -3.14 5.90 -1.09
N ALA A 125 -4.45 5.60 -0.97
CA ALA A 125 -5.03 4.85 0.14
C ALA A 125 -4.65 3.35 0.19
N GLY A 126 -3.95 2.82 -0.82
CA GLY A 126 -3.53 1.42 -0.83
C GLY A 126 -4.64 0.43 -1.19
N ARG A 127 -5.64 0.88 -1.96
CA ARG A 127 -6.79 0.08 -2.42
C ARG A 127 -7.21 0.51 -3.83
N PRO A 128 -7.88 -0.36 -4.61
CA PRO A 128 -8.47 0.05 -5.88
C PRO A 128 -9.47 1.20 -5.69
N VAL A 129 -9.59 2.04 -6.71
CA VAL A 129 -10.48 3.20 -6.73
C VAL A 129 -11.33 3.19 -8.00
N ASN A 130 -12.54 3.72 -7.90
CA ASN A 130 -13.40 3.97 -9.06
C ASN A 130 -13.70 5.47 -9.12
N PRO A 131 -12.93 6.24 -9.92
CA PRO A 131 -13.25 7.64 -10.17
C PRO A 131 -14.65 7.77 -10.76
N PRO A 132 -15.36 8.88 -10.51
CA PRO A 132 -16.72 9.11 -11.00
C PRO A 132 -16.77 9.27 -12.53
N GLY A 133 -15.62 9.53 -13.17
CA GLY A 133 -15.50 9.71 -14.61
C GLY A 133 -14.04 9.93 -15.03
N PRO A 134 -13.81 10.38 -16.29
CA PRO A 134 -12.51 10.79 -16.76
C PRO A 134 -11.89 11.88 -15.87
N LEU A 135 -10.57 11.82 -15.73
CA LEU A 135 -9.80 12.76 -14.93
C LEU A 135 -8.93 13.64 -15.82
N HIS A 136 -8.66 14.85 -15.36
CA HIS A 136 -7.62 15.69 -15.91
C HIS A 136 -6.76 16.31 -14.79
N ILE A 137 -5.57 16.79 -15.15
CA ILE A 137 -4.64 17.45 -14.25
C ILE A 137 -4.24 18.79 -14.86
N PRO A 138 -4.38 19.91 -14.11
CA PRO A 138 -3.91 21.21 -14.55
C PRO A 138 -2.39 21.25 -14.58
N ASN A 139 -1.84 22.01 -15.55
CA ASN A 139 -0.39 22.09 -15.79
C ASN A 139 0.08 23.55 -15.82
N GLU A 140 0.11 24.18 -14.65
CA GLU A 140 0.39 25.62 -14.53
C GLU A 140 1.83 25.99 -14.92
N GLN A 141 2.78 25.07 -14.71
CA GLN A 141 4.19 25.29 -15.02
C GLN A 141 4.52 24.71 -16.40
N ARG A 142 4.90 25.58 -17.35
CA ARG A 142 5.41 25.21 -18.69
C ARG A 142 6.80 24.57 -18.65
N ALA A 143 7.04 23.67 -17.70
CA ALA A 143 8.25 22.87 -17.60
C ALA A 143 8.17 21.67 -18.55
N ALA A 144 9.33 21.08 -18.85
CA ALA A 144 9.39 19.86 -19.66
C ALA A 144 8.74 18.69 -18.88
N PRO A 145 7.80 17.96 -19.50
CA PRO A 145 7.14 16.85 -18.83
C PRO A 145 8.14 15.75 -18.45
N LEU A 146 7.84 15.05 -17.36
CA LEU A 146 8.66 13.94 -16.84
C LEU A 146 7.93 12.61 -17.04
N ASP A 147 8.68 11.52 -17.01
CA ASP A 147 8.12 10.17 -17.08
C ASP A 147 7.45 9.74 -15.77
N PHE A 148 7.88 10.30 -14.64
CA PHE A 148 7.34 10.07 -13.31
C PHE A 148 7.29 11.37 -12.51
N SER A 149 6.18 11.59 -11.82
CA SER A 149 5.97 12.73 -10.92
C SER A 149 4.94 12.40 -9.84
N LEU A 150 4.93 13.16 -8.74
CA LEU A 150 3.83 13.14 -7.77
C LEU A 150 2.96 14.39 -7.97
N ALA A 151 1.69 14.15 -8.29
CA ALA A 151 0.68 15.18 -8.52
C ALA A 151 0.02 15.62 -7.22
N GLY A 152 -0.08 16.95 -7.07
CA GLY A 152 -0.95 17.59 -6.09
C GLY A 152 -0.64 17.30 -4.62
N ALA A 153 -1.57 17.70 -3.75
CA ALA A 153 -1.48 17.52 -2.30
C ALA A 153 -1.54 16.04 -1.88
N GLY A 154 -2.19 15.20 -2.69
CA GLY A 154 -2.31 13.76 -2.44
C GLY A 154 -1.03 12.96 -2.68
N LEU A 155 0.00 13.59 -3.27
CA LEU A 155 1.22 12.92 -3.72
C LEU A 155 0.90 11.73 -4.64
N THR A 156 -0.04 11.94 -5.56
CA THR A 156 -0.55 10.89 -6.45
C THR A 156 0.48 10.60 -7.53
N PRO A 157 0.99 9.35 -7.67
CA PRO A 157 1.96 9.05 -8.72
C PRO A 157 1.33 9.17 -10.10
N VAL A 158 1.92 10.01 -10.95
CA VAL A 158 1.53 10.22 -12.34
C VAL A 158 2.69 9.83 -13.24
N VAL A 159 2.38 9.03 -14.25
CA VAL A 159 3.41 8.39 -15.08
C VAL A 159 3.09 8.45 -16.56
N HIS A 160 4.14 8.58 -17.36
CA HIS A 160 4.08 8.49 -18.81
C HIS A 160 3.69 7.06 -19.25
N PRO A 161 3.03 6.86 -20.40
CA PRO A 161 2.63 5.55 -20.92
C PRO A 161 3.71 4.46 -20.85
N ARG A 162 4.97 4.82 -21.11
CA ARG A 162 6.10 3.88 -21.06
C ARG A 162 6.37 3.31 -19.66
N VAL A 163 6.18 4.12 -18.62
CA VAL A 163 6.30 3.70 -17.21
C VAL A 163 5.09 2.88 -16.81
N ALA A 164 3.89 3.29 -17.25
CA ALA A 164 2.66 2.52 -17.06
C ALA A 164 2.79 1.10 -17.65
N ALA A 165 3.39 0.96 -18.82
CA ALA A 165 3.65 -0.33 -19.45
C ALA A 165 4.58 -1.25 -18.63
N VAL A 166 5.57 -0.69 -17.93
CA VAL A 166 6.42 -1.46 -17.01
C VAL A 166 5.60 -2.00 -15.84
N PHE A 167 4.77 -1.15 -15.22
CA PHE A 167 3.90 -1.57 -14.12
C PHE A 167 2.87 -2.62 -14.56
N ALA A 168 2.20 -2.42 -15.69
CA ALA A 168 1.24 -3.37 -16.26
C ALA A 168 1.88 -4.74 -16.53
N ARG A 169 3.12 -4.76 -17.02
CA ARG A 169 3.84 -6.00 -17.32
C ARG A 169 4.37 -6.71 -16.09
N LEU A 170 4.92 -5.96 -15.12
CA LEU A 170 5.66 -6.54 -13.99
C LEU A 170 4.83 -6.69 -12.73
N ALA A 171 3.77 -5.92 -12.55
CA ALA A 171 2.99 -5.87 -11.32
C ALA A 171 1.48 -5.68 -11.57
N PRO A 172 0.85 -6.42 -12.52
CA PRO A 172 -0.56 -6.20 -12.89
C PRO A 172 -1.54 -6.41 -11.73
N GLU A 173 -1.20 -7.27 -10.77
CA GLU A 173 -2.03 -7.59 -9.60
C GLU A 173 -1.84 -6.63 -8.42
N ASP A 174 -0.89 -5.71 -8.54
CA ASP A 174 -0.46 -4.81 -7.47
C ASP A 174 -0.81 -3.34 -7.76
N VAL A 175 -1.08 -3.01 -9.03
CA VAL A 175 -1.42 -1.65 -9.46
C VAL A 175 -2.74 -1.61 -10.22
N GLN A 176 -3.43 -0.48 -10.06
CA GLN A 176 -4.45 -0.02 -10.98
C GLN A 176 -3.91 1.19 -11.72
N LEU A 177 -4.00 1.18 -13.05
CA LEU A 177 -3.61 2.29 -13.92
C LEU A 177 -4.86 3.01 -14.39
N ILE A 178 -4.94 4.31 -14.13
CA ILE A 178 -6.10 5.13 -14.48
C ILE A 178 -5.64 6.19 -15.49
N PRO A 179 -6.15 6.17 -16.74
CA PRO A 179 -5.82 7.20 -17.71
C PRO A 179 -6.23 8.58 -17.20
N VAL A 180 -5.37 9.58 -17.40
CA VAL A 180 -5.60 10.97 -17.03
C VAL A 180 -5.05 11.88 -18.13
N HIS A 181 -5.81 12.92 -18.49
CA HIS A 181 -5.30 13.95 -19.38
C HIS A 181 -4.49 14.96 -18.58
N ILE A 182 -3.33 15.37 -19.10
CA ILE A 182 -2.55 16.45 -18.52
C ILE A 182 -2.63 17.62 -19.47
N GLU A 183 -3.00 18.78 -18.95
CA GLU A 183 -3.09 19.99 -19.74
C GLU A 183 -1.79 20.27 -20.51
N GLY A 184 -1.93 20.50 -21.82
CA GLY A 184 -0.81 20.75 -22.72
C GLY A 184 -0.04 19.50 -23.16
N GLN A 185 -0.42 18.29 -22.72
CA GLN A 185 0.17 17.04 -23.20
C GLN A 185 -0.74 16.35 -24.23
N PRO A 186 -0.20 15.91 -25.38
CA PRO A 186 -1.00 15.28 -26.44
C PRO A 186 -1.41 13.84 -26.09
N GLU A 187 -0.60 13.12 -25.31
CA GLU A 187 -0.83 11.74 -24.94
C GLU A 187 -1.39 11.64 -23.50
N PRO A 188 -2.29 10.66 -23.23
CA PRO A 188 -2.76 10.43 -21.88
C PRO A 188 -1.63 9.92 -21.00
N TYR A 189 -1.54 10.48 -19.80
CA TYR A 189 -0.73 9.93 -18.71
C TYR A 189 -1.58 8.95 -17.90
N PHE A 190 -0.96 8.33 -16.89
CA PHE A 190 -1.65 7.42 -16.00
C PHE A 190 -1.40 7.77 -14.54
N LEU A 191 -2.44 7.74 -13.73
CA LEU A 191 -2.29 7.61 -12.27
C LEU A 191 -1.91 6.17 -11.95
N VAL A 192 -0.94 5.98 -11.05
CA VAL A 192 -0.58 4.66 -10.52
C VAL A 192 -1.12 4.51 -9.10
N VAL A 193 -2.18 3.73 -8.97
CA VAL A 193 -2.77 3.37 -7.68
C VAL A 193 -2.21 2.01 -7.27
N ALA A 194 -1.32 2.01 -6.27
CA ALA A 194 -0.92 0.76 -5.63
C ALA A 194 -2.08 0.21 -4.79
N THR A 195 -2.52 -1.01 -5.08
CA THR A 195 -3.76 -1.60 -4.51
C THR A 195 -3.51 -2.49 -3.29
N ARG A 196 -2.24 -2.56 -2.85
CA ARG A 196 -1.78 -3.40 -1.74
C ARG A 196 -1.31 -2.52 -0.59
N LEU A 197 -1.94 -2.67 0.58
CA LEU A 197 -1.51 -2.06 1.85
C LEU A 197 -0.94 -3.15 2.76
N ILE A 198 0.37 -3.15 3.00
CA ILE A 198 1.09 -4.27 3.65
C ILE A 198 1.69 -3.83 4.97
N ARG A 199 1.40 -4.58 6.05
CA ARG A 199 2.07 -4.42 7.34
C ARG A 199 3.47 -5.04 7.23
N CYS A 200 4.47 -4.21 6.95
CA CYS A 200 5.85 -4.66 6.80
C CYS A 200 6.88 -3.66 7.34
N VAL A 201 6.47 -2.57 7.98
CA VAL A 201 7.41 -1.59 8.55
C VAL A 201 8.19 -2.26 9.68
N ASP A 202 9.51 -2.26 9.59
CA ASP A 202 10.40 -2.68 10.67
C ASP A 202 10.75 -1.44 11.49
N GLU A 203 9.95 -1.17 12.52
CA GLU A 203 10.12 0.01 13.37
C GLU A 203 11.46 0.02 14.11
N ALA A 204 12.01 -1.16 14.43
CA ALA A 204 13.28 -1.26 15.14
C ALA A 204 14.47 -0.93 14.23
N ALA A 205 14.34 -1.19 12.92
CA ALA A 205 15.35 -0.83 11.93
C ALA A 205 15.19 0.61 11.38
N CYS A 206 14.05 1.25 11.60
CA CYS A 206 13.84 2.65 11.20
C CYS A 206 14.71 3.61 12.03
N LEU A 207 15.14 4.71 11.44
CA LEU A 207 15.93 5.73 12.15
C LEU A 207 15.11 6.42 13.26
N GLU A 208 13.83 6.68 13.00
CA GLU A 208 12.92 7.29 13.97
C GLU A 208 11.48 6.94 13.61
N VAL A 209 10.69 6.57 14.62
CA VAL A 209 9.24 6.35 14.49
C VAL A 209 8.55 7.15 15.58
N LEU A 210 7.74 8.12 15.18
CA LEU A 210 6.88 8.89 16.07
C LEU A 210 5.43 8.52 15.80
N ARG A 211 4.66 8.38 16.87
CA ARG A 211 3.21 8.15 16.82
C ARG A 211 2.46 9.32 17.44
N TYR A 212 1.20 9.47 17.07
CA TYR A 212 0.31 10.39 17.75
C TYR A 212 0.02 9.91 19.18
N GLY A 213 0.25 10.79 20.15
CA GLY A 213 -0.17 10.59 21.54
C GLY A 213 -1.52 11.27 21.85
N PRO A 214 -2.15 10.97 22.99
CA PRO A 214 -3.40 11.62 23.40
C PRO A 214 -3.30 13.16 23.50
N GLY A 215 -2.12 13.68 23.84
CA GLY A 215 -1.86 15.12 23.95
C GLY A 215 -1.61 15.85 22.63
N ASP A 216 -1.58 15.15 21.48
CA ASP A 216 -1.31 15.78 20.18
C ASP A 216 -2.56 16.45 19.55
N GLY A 217 -3.71 16.41 20.22
CA GLY A 217 -4.93 17.11 19.78
C GLY A 217 -5.65 16.48 18.59
N VAL A 218 -5.29 15.24 18.21
CA VAL A 218 -5.94 14.49 17.10
C VAL A 218 -6.37 13.10 17.59
N PRO A 219 -7.49 13.00 18.35
CA PRO A 219 -7.92 11.75 18.98
C PRO A 219 -8.07 10.57 18.02
N ALA A 220 -8.61 10.82 16.82
CA ALA A 220 -8.82 9.80 15.80
C ALA A 220 -7.51 9.17 15.27
N ARG A 221 -6.36 9.81 15.51
CA ARG A 221 -5.06 9.35 15.04
C ARG A 221 -4.15 8.79 16.12
N VAL A 222 -4.57 8.79 17.38
CA VAL A 222 -3.77 8.25 18.49
C VAL A 222 -3.29 6.84 18.16
N GLY A 223 -1.98 6.61 18.35
CA GLY A 223 -1.32 5.36 18.00
C GLY A 223 -0.94 5.20 16.53
N GLN A 224 -1.44 6.02 15.60
CA GLN A 224 -1.01 6.01 14.19
C GLN A 224 0.37 6.66 14.03
N TYR A 225 1.09 6.31 12.95
CA TYR A 225 2.35 6.97 12.64
C TYR A 225 2.14 8.46 12.36
N ARG A 226 2.98 9.27 12.97
CA ARG A 226 3.08 10.73 12.79
C ARG A 226 4.28 11.11 11.94
N SER A 227 5.38 10.39 12.11
CA SER A 227 6.63 10.59 11.37
C SER A 227 7.39 9.26 11.35
N VAL A 228 7.85 8.86 10.16
CA VAL A 228 8.80 7.76 9.99
C VAL A 228 10.00 8.31 9.24
N ARG A 229 11.18 8.27 9.88
CA ARG A 229 12.45 8.66 9.25
C ARG A 229 13.30 7.43 9.00
N GLY A 230 13.98 7.42 7.86
CA GLY A 230 14.82 6.29 7.47
C GLY A 230 14.00 5.00 7.40
N LEU A 231 12.91 5.00 6.62
CA LEU A 231 12.00 3.88 6.51
C LEU A 231 12.76 2.58 6.22
N ARG A 232 12.45 1.55 7.01
CA ARG A 232 12.89 0.17 6.80
C ARG A 232 11.69 -0.76 6.83
N ILE A 233 11.75 -1.79 6.01
CA ILE A 233 10.74 -2.83 5.96
C ILE A 233 11.34 -4.20 6.20
N ASP A 234 10.54 -5.09 6.76
CA ASP A 234 10.81 -6.52 6.80
C ASP A 234 10.34 -7.16 5.48
N PRO A 235 11.28 -7.57 4.61
CA PRO A 235 10.94 -8.15 3.31
C PRO A 235 10.20 -9.48 3.42
N THR A 236 10.28 -10.18 4.56
CA THR A 236 9.59 -11.45 4.77
C THR A 236 8.07 -11.29 4.89
N GLN A 237 7.60 -10.08 5.23
CA GLN A 237 6.17 -9.76 5.37
C GLN A 237 5.52 -9.30 4.05
N VAL A 238 6.31 -9.05 2.99
CA VAL A 238 5.82 -8.52 1.70
C VAL A 238 5.17 -9.60 0.83
N GLY A 239 5.58 -10.86 1.00
CA GLY A 239 5.11 -11.96 0.18
C GLY A 239 5.53 -11.82 -1.29
N ARG A 240 4.56 -11.86 -2.20
CA ARG A 240 4.80 -11.84 -3.67
C ARG A 240 4.62 -10.46 -4.31
N ALA A 241 4.22 -9.45 -3.53
CA ALA A 241 3.96 -8.11 -4.04
C ALA A 241 5.25 -7.48 -4.57
N ARG A 242 5.15 -6.82 -5.71
CA ARG A 242 6.23 -6.07 -6.36
C ARG A 242 6.01 -4.57 -6.26
N VAL A 243 4.77 -4.12 -6.08
CA VAL A 243 4.40 -2.73 -5.83
C VAL A 243 3.38 -2.68 -4.69
N PHE A 244 3.60 -1.82 -3.71
CA PHE A 244 2.68 -1.71 -2.57
C PHE A 244 2.90 -0.42 -1.78
N ARG A 245 2.04 -0.18 -0.79
CA ARG A 245 2.19 0.88 0.20
C ARG A 245 2.33 0.26 1.60
N PRO A 246 3.24 0.75 2.46
CA PRO A 246 3.32 0.28 3.83
C PRO A 246 2.08 0.68 4.63
N TRP A 247 1.51 -0.27 5.36
CA TRP A 247 0.38 -0.02 6.26
C TRP A 247 0.76 1.02 7.33
N GLY A 248 -0.11 1.99 7.53
CA GLY A 248 0.11 3.11 8.46
C GLY A 248 1.02 4.21 7.92
N TRP A 249 1.78 3.96 6.84
CA TRP A 249 2.62 4.96 6.17
C TRP A 249 2.40 4.95 4.65
N PRO A 250 1.15 5.19 4.20
CA PRO A 250 0.77 4.95 2.81
C PRO A 250 1.37 5.96 1.83
N VAL A 251 1.98 7.05 2.30
CA VAL A 251 2.62 8.06 1.42
C VAL A 251 3.74 7.47 0.55
N THR A 252 4.43 6.44 1.04
CA THR A 252 5.52 5.76 0.34
C THR A 252 4.98 4.77 -0.69
N LEU A 253 5.41 4.92 -1.95
CA LEU A 253 5.22 3.93 -2.98
C LEU A 253 6.44 3.00 -3.01
N VAL A 254 6.26 1.74 -2.61
CA VAL A 254 7.35 0.77 -2.58
C VAL A 254 7.35 -0.06 -3.85
N VAL A 255 8.53 -0.22 -4.46
CA VAL A 255 8.75 -1.09 -5.61
C VAL A 255 9.86 -2.11 -5.35
N SER A 256 9.71 -3.32 -5.89
CA SER A 256 10.76 -4.33 -5.89
C SER A 256 11.94 -3.95 -6.79
N GLU A 257 13.09 -4.56 -6.57
CA GLU A 257 14.27 -4.40 -7.42
C GLU A 257 14.00 -4.65 -8.91
N VAL A 258 13.23 -5.68 -9.25
CA VAL A 258 12.91 -6.00 -10.66
C VAL A 258 12.14 -4.87 -11.34
N VAL A 259 11.27 -4.17 -10.60
CA VAL A 259 10.55 -3.00 -11.13
C VAL A 259 11.49 -1.81 -11.26
N LYS A 260 12.32 -1.53 -10.25
CA LYS A 260 13.35 -0.49 -10.30
C LYS A 260 14.27 -0.65 -11.52
N GLU A 261 14.87 -1.83 -11.68
CA GLU A 261 15.81 -2.10 -12.78
C GLU A 261 15.16 -1.91 -14.15
N ALA A 262 13.90 -2.29 -14.30
CA ALA A 262 13.16 -2.07 -15.53
C ALA A 262 12.92 -0.58 -15.81
N LEU A 263 12.57 0.21 -14.80
CA LEU A 263 12.39 1.66 -14.93
C LEU A 263 13.72 2.37 -15.24
N GLU A 264 14.82 1.97 -14.61
CA GLU A 264 16.15 2.51 -14.90
C GLU A 264 16.60 2.17 -16.33
N LYS A 265 16.32 0.96 -16.81
CA LYS A 265 16.64 0.54 -18.19
C LYS A 265 15.87 1.36 -19.23
N GLU A 266 14.66 1.79 -18.91
CA GLU A 266 13.87 2.69 -19.77
C GLU A 266 14.42 4.13 -19.75
N GLY A 267 15.32 4.49 -18.84
CA GLY A 267 15.83 5.86 -18.73
C GLY A 267 14.79 6.86 -18.23
N VAL A 268 13.90 6.40 -17.34
CA VAL A 268 12.79 7.19 -16.77
C VAL A 268 13.28 8.45 -16.08
N THR A 269 12.73 9.59 -16.47
CA THR A 269 12.97 10.90 -15.86
C THR A 269 12.04 11.16 -14.66
N GLY A 270 12.50 11.97 -13.70
CA GLY A 270 11.71 12.39 -12.52
C GLY A 270 11.57 11.35 -11.40
N ALA A 271 12.00 10.10 -11.61
CA ALA A 271 11.97 9.04 -10.60
C ALA A 271 13.27 8.97 -9.78
N ARG A 272 13.12 8.71 -8.49
CA ARG A 272 14.23 8.40 -7.58
C ARG A 272 13.92 7.17 -6.73
N PHE A 273 14.93 6.32 -6.56
CA PHE A 273 14.83 5.09 -5.77
C PHE A 273 15.70 5.17 -4.52
N THR A 274 15.10 4.99 -3.34
CA THR A 274 15.83 4.91 -2.07
C THR A 274 15.72 3.51 -1.49
N PRO A 275 16.83 2.80 -1.20
CA PRO A 275 16.77 1.47 -0.59
C PRO A 275 16.09 1.50 0.79
N ILE A 276 15.19 0.55 1.04
CA ILE A 276 14.48 0.41 2.32
C ILE A 276 14.56 -0.99 2.96
N THR A 277 15.30 -1.90 2.34
CA THR A 277 15.58 -3.25 2.89
C THR A 277 17.01 -3.46 3.35
N ASP A 278 17.93 -2.55 3.01
CA ASP A 278 19.35 -2.70 3.37
C ASP A 278 19.61 -2.05 4.74
N THR A 279 20.27 -2.80 5.63
CA THR A 279 20.55 -2.40 7.01
C THR A 279 21.90 -1.69 7.17
N ARG A 280 22.67 -1.54 6.08
CA ARG A 280 24.02 -0.96 6.14
C ARG A 280 23.96 0.55 5.87
N HIS A 281 24.00 1.33 6.95
CA HIS A 281 24.54 2.68 6.94
C HIS A 281 25.95 2.67 7.52
#